data_AF-Q94JM7-F1
#
_entry.id   AF-Q94JM7-F1
#
_cell.length_a   1.000
_cell.length_b   1.000
_cell.length_c   1.000
_cell.angle_alpha   90.00
_cell.angle_beta   90.00
_cell.angle_gamma   90.00
#
_symmetry.space_group_name_H-M   'P 1'
#
loop_
_entity.id
_entity.type
_entity.pdbx_description
1 polymer ?
#
loop_
_entity_poly.entity_id
_entity_poly.type
_entity_poly.pdbx_seq_one_letter_code
_entity_poly.pdbx_strand_id
1 'polypeptide(L)'
;YHFSCQFTTDLIAMNHADFIITSTFQEIAGNKDTVGQYESHMAFTMPGLYRVVHGIDVFDPKFNIVSPGADMSIYFPYSESRKRLTSLHPEIEELLYSEVDNNEHKFMLKD
;
A
#
# COMPACT_ATOMS: atom_id res chain seq x y z
N TYR A 1 5.87 16.57 9.28
CA TYR A 1 5.27 15.25 9.57
C TYR A 1 4.22 15.28 10.67
N HIS A 2 4.40 15.99 11.80
CA HIS A 2 3.37 16.06 12.87
C HIS A 2 2.89 14.67 13.35
N PHE A 3 3.81 13.71 13.50
CA PHE A 3 3.50 12.32 13.86
C PHE A 3 2.77 12.16 15.19
N SER A 4 2.93 13.10 16.13
CA SER A 4 2.16 13.09 17.37
C SER A 4 0.65 13.12 17.11
N CYS A 5 0.19 13.96 16.17
CA CYS A 5 -1.22 14.02 15.80
C CYS A 5 -1.66 12.73 15.08
N GLN A 6 -0.84 12.26 14.13
CA GLN A 6 -1.16 11.07 13.34
C GLN A 6 -1.26 9.83 14.23
N PHE A 7 -0.23 9.49 15.02
CA PHE A 7 -0.24 8.31 15.89
C PHE A 7 -1.32 8.36 16.97
N THR A 8 -1.67 9.56 17.46
CA THR A 8 -2.81 9.71 18.36
C THR A 8 -4.12 9.38 17.63
N THR A 9 -4.29 9.89 16.42
CA THR A 9 -5.50 9.68 15.61
C THR A 9 -5.64 8.21 15.21
N ASP A 10 -4.55 7.57 14.79
CA ASP A 10 -4.50 6.16 14.43
C ASP A 10 -4.95 5.31 15.62
N LEU A 11 -4.38 5.52 16.82
CA LEU A 11 -4.79 4.78 18.02
C LEU A 11 -6.28 4.96 18.36
N ILE A 12 -6.78 6.19 18.26
CA ILE A 12 -8.19 6.47 18.52
C ILE A 12 -9.06 5.73 17.50
N ALA A 13 -8.76 5.85 16.21
CA ALA A 13 -9.53 5.25 15.13
C ALA A 13 -9.51 3.71 15.19
N MET A 14 -8.35 3.10 15.42
CA MET A 14 -8.18 1.65 15.55
C MET A 14 -9.05 1.06 16.67
N ASN A 15 -9.13 1.74 17.81
CA ASN A 15 -9.91 1.26 18.95
C ASN A 15 -11.40 1.59 18.83
N HIS A 16 -11.74 2.74 18.23
CA HIS A 16 -13.12 3.19 18.06
C HIS A 16 -13.87 2.45 16.93
N ALA A 17 -13.17 1.83 15.98
CA ALA A 17 -13.80 1.10 14.90
C ALA A 17 -14.55 -0.16 15.38
N ASP A 18 -15.74 -0.39 14.81
CA ASP A 18 -16.51 -1.62 14.99
C ASP A 18 -15.86 -2.83 14.29
N PHE A 19 -15.30 -2.60 13.09
CA PHE A 19 -14.51 -3.56 12.32
C PHE A 19 -13.43 -2.83 11.53
N ILE A 20 -12.35 -3.55 11.23
CA ILE A 20 -11.20 -3.07 10.46
C ILE A 20 -11.02 -3.98 9.26
N ILE A 21 -10.99 -3.40 8.06
CA ILE A 21 -10.66 -4.11 6.82
C ILE A 21 -9.18 -3.90 6.52
N THR A 22 -8.46 -4.99 6.26
CA THR A 22 -7.09 -4.95 5.76
C THR A 22 -6.98 -5.68 4.43
N SER A 23 -5.96 -5.32 3.64
CA SER A 23 -5.76 -5.95 2.33
C SER A 23 -5.03 -7.29 2.45
N THR A 24 -4.24 -7.47 3.51
CA THR A 24 -3.40 -8.66 3.73
C THR A 24 -3.31 -9.04 5.20
N PHE A 25 -2.92 -10.29 5.46
CA PHE A 25 -2.56 -10.74 6.82
C PHE A 25 -1.32 -10.01 7.36
N GLN A 26 -0.34 -9.75 6.49
CA GLN A 26 0.91 -9.07 6.86
C GLN A 26 0.67 -7.67 7.42
N GLU A 27 -0.37 -6.98 6.93
CA GLU A 27 -0.80 -5.69 7.48
C GLU A 27 -1.16 -5.79 8.98
N ILE A 28 -1.77 -6.90 9.41
CA ILE A 28 -2.19 -7.12 10.80
C ILE A 28 -1.03 -7.64 11.64
N ALA A 29 -0.52 -8.84 11.32
CA ALA A 29 0.39 -9.62 12.16
C ALA A 29 1.69 -10.04 11.45
N GLY A 30 2.01 -9.40 10.33
CA GLY A 30 3.31 -9.57 9.68
C GLY A 30 3.53 -10.98 9.12
N ASN A 31 4.71 -11.51 9.37
CA ASN A 31 5.07 -12.90 9.07
C ASN A 31 5.91 -13.47 10.22
N LYS A 32 6.52 -14.65 10.04
CA LYS A 32 7.30 -15.32 11.09
C LYS A 32 8.54 -14.53 11.54
N ASP A 33 9.11 -13.73 10.64
CA ASP A 33 10.40 -13.06 10.82
C ASP A 33 10.25 -11.54 11.01
N THR A 34 9.09 -10.96 10.71
CA THR A 34 8.84 -9.51 10.75
C THR A 34 7.47 -9.16 11.31
N VAL A 35 7.41 -8.12 12.15
CA VAL A 35 6.19 -7.58 12.78
C VAL A 35 5.20 -7.02 11.75
N GLY A 36 3.90 -7.14 12.05
CA GLY A 36 2.83 -6.52 11.28
C GLY A 36 2.72 -5.00 11.46
N GLN A 37 1.96 -4.35 10.59
CA GLN A 37 1.78 -2.89 10.65
C GLN A 37 0.93 -2.51 11.88
N TYR A 38 -0.24 -3.14 12.07
CA TYR A 38 -1.05 -2.96 13.29
C TYR A 38 -0.34 -3.52 14.53
N GLU A 39 0.31 -4.68 14.42
CA GLU A 39 1.09 -5.27 15.51
C GLU A 39 2.17 -4.31 16.06
N SER A 40 2.80 -3.52 15.19
CA SER A 40 3.79 -2.52 15.62
C SER A 40 3.22 -1.40 16.50
N HIS A 41 1.89 -1.21 16.50
CA HIS A 41 1.17 -0.26 17.35
C HIS A 41 0.67 -0.88 18.66
N MET A 42 0.88 -2.18 18.89
CA MET A 42 0.48 -2.86 20.13
C MET A 42 1.18 -2.26 21.35
N ALA A 43 2.48 -1.95 21.26
CA ALA A 43 3.22 -1.31 22.35
C ALA A 43 4.35 -0.43 21.81
N PHE A 44 4.29 0.88 22.13
CA PHE A 44 5.32 1.84 21.76
C PHE A 44 5.34 3.05 22.71
N THR A 45 6.32 3.92 22.55
CA THR A 45 6.44 5.14 23.35
C THR A 45 6.77 6.34 22.47
N MET A 46 6.18 7.49 22.79
CA MET A 46 6.60 8.80 22.31
C MET A 46 7.21 9.55 23.50
N PRO A 47 8.53 9.47 23.71
CA PRO A 47 9.19 10.09 24.85
C PRO A 47 8.89 11.59 24.93
N GLY A 48 8.47 12.06 26.11
CA GLY A 48 8.03 13.44 26.32
C GLY A 48 6.55 13.71 26.02
N LEU A 49 5.78 12.70 25.58
CA LEU A 49 4.34 12.81 25.34
C LEU A 49 3.52 11.76 26.09
N TYR A 50 3.52 10.49 25.64
CA TYR A 50 2.88 9.38 26.34
C TYR A 50 3.46 8.02 25.90
N ARG A 51 3.09 6.97 26.65
CA ARG A 51 3.44 5.58 26.34
C ARG A 51 2.18 4.75 26.13
N VAL A 52 2.18 3.93 25.09
CA VAL A 52 1.14 2.97 24.76
C VAL A 52 1.57 1.60 25.23
N VAL A 53 0.87 1.05 26.22
CA VAL A 53 1.20 -0.26 26.79
C VAL A 53 0.48 -1.40 26.05
N HIS A 54 -0.77 -1.16 25.63
CA HIS A 54 -1.57 -2.07 24.82
C HIS A 54 -2.48 -1.24 23.91
N GLY A 55 -2.01 -0.92 22.70
CA GLY A 55 -2.65 0.00 21.76
C GLY A 55 -3.65 -0.65 20.83
N ILE A 56 -3.42 -1.92 20.47
CA ILE A 56 -4.31 -2.73 19.64
C ILE A 56 -3.92 -4.21 19.85
N ASP A 57 -4.88 -5.13 19.72
CA ASP A 57 -4.64 -6.57 19.75
C ASP A 57 -4.82 -7.17 18.35
N VAL A 58 -3.80 -7.83 17.82
CA VAL A 58 -3.86 -8.50 16.51
C VAL A 58 -4.84 -9.67 16.46
N PHE A 59 -5.28 -10.17 17.62
CA PHE A 59 -6.30 -11.20 17.75
C PHE A 59 -7.73 -10.64 17.90
N ASP A 60 -7.91 -9.32 17.86
CA ASP A 60 -9.22 -8.71 18.00
C ASP A 60 -10.17 -9.17 16.86
N PRO A 61 -11.37 -9.68 17.16
CA PRO A 61 -12.32 -10.16 16.15
C PRO A 61 -12.80 -9.08 15.17
N LYS A 62 -12.50 -7.80 15.44
CA LYS A 62 -12.83 -6.69 14.53
C LYS A 62 -12.02 -6.75 13.22
N PHE A 63 -10.87 -7.41 13.20
CA PHE A 63 -10.03 -7.52 12.00
C PHE A 63 -10.59 -8.50 10.97
N ASN A 64 -10.70 -8.03 9.72
CA ASN A 64 -11.18 -8.82 8.59
C ASN A 64 -10.33 -8.54 7.36
N ILE A 65 -9.81 -9.59 6.72
CA ILE A 65 -8.99 -9.47 5.51
C ILE A 65 -9.91 -9.51 4.30
N VAL A 66 -9.99 -8.41 3.55
CA VAL A 66 -10.70 -8.32 2.29
C VAL A 66 -9.75 -7.72 1.26
N SER A 67 -9.06 -8.60 0.53
CA SER A 67 -8.07 -8.18 -0.46
C SER A 67 -8.73 -7.43 -1.61
N PRO A 68 -8.19 -6.26 -2.01
CA PRO A 68 -8.69 -5.52 -3.16
C PRO A 68 -8.31 -6.23 -4.47
N GLY A 69 -8.84 -5.73 -5.57
CA GLY A 69 -8.50 -6.16 -6.93
C GLY A 69 -8.28 -4.98 -7.87
N ALA A 70 -7.85 -5.28 -9.08
CA ALA A 70 -7.75 -4.31 -10.17
C ALA A 70 -8.95 -4.46 -11.13
N ASP A 71 -9.30 -3.37 -11.82
CA ASP A 71 -10.36 -3.40 -12.83
C ASP A 71 -9.95 -4.28 -14.02
N MET A 72 -10.69 -5.37 -14.25
CA MET A 72 -10.40 -6.36 -15.30
C MET A 72 -10.64 -5.85 -16.73
N SER A 73 -11.32 -4.71 -16.89
CA SER A 73 -11.46 -4.06 -18.20
C SER A 73 -10.20 -3.28 -18.60
N ILE A 74 -9.41 -2.85 -17.61
CA ILE A 74 -8.18 -2.09 -17.79
C ILE A 74 -6.96 -2.99 -17.71
N TYR A 75 -6.90 -3.87 -16.71
CA TYR A 75 -5.78 -4.79 -16.48
C TYR A 75 -6.18 -6.22 -16.83
N PHE A 76 -5.56 -6.76 -17.87
CA PHE A 76 -5.82 -8.11 -18.36
C PHE A 76 -4.52 -8.78 -18.83
N PRO A 77 -4.49 -10.11 -18.97
CA PRO A 77 -3.29 -10.83 -19.39
C PRO A 77 -2.76 -10.37 -20.75
N TYR A 78 -1.44 -10.15 -20.86
CA TYR A 78 -0.78 -9.67 -22.08
C TYR A 78 -0.95 -10.62 -23.29
N SER A 79 -1.30 -11.88 -23.04
CA SER A 79 -1.54 -12.92 -24.05
C SER A 79 -2.87 -12.76 -24.79
N GLU A 80 -3.80 -11.94 -24.28
CA GLU A 80 -5.08 -11.66 -24.94
C GLU A 80 -4.93 -10.63 -26.06
N SER A 81 -4.29 -11.02 -27.16
CA SER A 81 -3.94 -10.15 -28.31
C SER A 81 -5.11 -9.31 -28.84
N ARG A 82 -6.33 -9.85 -28.82
CA ARG A 82 -7.56 -9.18 -29.27
C ARG A 82 -7.99 -8.01 -28.39
N LYS A 83 -7.65 -8.02 -27.10
CA LYS A 83 -7.97 -6.94 -26.15
C LYS A 83 -6.89 -5.87 -26.10
N ARG A 84 -5.71 -6.10 -26.68
CA ARG A 84 -4.60 -5.15 -26.61
C ARG A 84 -4.91 -3.88 -27.39
N LEU A 85 -4.59 -2.75 -26.78
CA LEU A 85 -4.79 -1.42 -27.34
C LEU A 85 -3.60 -1.02 -28.21
N THR A 86 -3.48 -1.66 -29.39
CA THR A 86 -2.34 -1.44 -30.30
C THR A 86 -2.24 -0.02 -30.84
N SER A 87 -3.32 0.77 -30.76
CA SER A 87 -3.31 2.19 -31.10
C SER A 87 -2.38 3.02 -30.23
N LEU A 88 -2.09 2.57 -29.00
CA LEU A 88 -1.20 3.27 -28.07
C LEU A 88 0.27 2.88 -28.24
N HIS A 89 0.60 1.91 -29.10
CA HIS A 89 1.99 1.47 -29.27
C HIS A 89 2.94 2.61 -29.69
N PRO A 90 2.59 3.52 -30.63
CA PRO A 90 3.50 4.62 -30.98
C PRO A 90 3.81 5.55 -29.79
N GLU A 91 2.81 5.82 -28.95
CA GLU A 91 2.98 6.64 -27.75
C GLU A 91 3.84 5.91 -26.70
N ILE A 92 3.64 4.60 -26.54
CA ILE A 92 4.45 3.77 -25.62
C ILE A 92 5.89 3.63 -26.13
N GLU A 93 6.11 3.49 -27.44
CA GLU A 93 7.44 3.42 -28.04
C GLU A 93 8.18 4.76 -27.91
N GLU A 94 7.49 5.89 -28.06
CA GLU A 94 8.06 7.21 -27.77
C GLU A 94 8.45 7.31 -26.29
N LEU A 95 7.55 6.93 -25.38
CA LEU A 95 7.81 7.03 -23.94
C LEU A 95 9.00 6.17 -23.46
N LEU A 96 9.24 5.03 -24.11
CA LEU A 96 10.28 4.07 -23.69
C LEU A 96 11.59 4.20 -24.46
N TYR A 97 11.53 4.47 -25.77
CA TYR A 97 12.68 4.34 -26.68
C TYR A 97 13.08 5.65 -27.37
N SER A 98 12.37 6.75 -27.12
CA SER A 98 12.75 8.07 -27.63
C SER A 98 14.12 8.49 -27.08
N GLU A 99 14.93 9.13 -27.93
CA GLU A 99 16.21 9.74 -27.53
C GLU A 99 16.03 11.15 -26.93
N VAL A 100 14.79 11.64 -26.85
CA VAL A 100 14.46 13.00 -26.43
C VAL A 100 14.46 13.06 -24.90
N ASP A 101 15.40 13.76 -24.28
CA ASP A 101 15.35 14.01 -22.82
C ASP A 101 14.44 15.22 -22.53
N ASN A 102 13.34 14.99 -21.81
CA ASN A 102 12.37 16.03 -21.47
C ASN A 102 11.81 15.84 -20.04
N ASN A 103 10.73 16.51 -19.67
CA ASN A 103 10.16 16.39 -18.31
C ASN A 103 9.20 15.20 -18.15
N GLU A 104 8.85 14.51 -19.24
CA GLU A 104 7.99 13.32 -19.27
C GLU A 104 8.81 12.03 -19.17
N HIS A 105 9.96 11.98 -19.86
CA HIS A 105 10.91 10.87 -19.79
C HIS A 105 12.36 11.36 -19.82
N LYS A 106 13.25 10.61 -19.14
CA LYS A 106 14.64 10.99 -18.85
C LYS A 106 15.60 9.91 -19.28
N PHE A 107 16.80 10.34 -19.70
CA PHE A 107 17.84 9.45 -20.23
C PHE A 107 17.37 8.69 -21.48
N MET A 108 18.09 7.65 -21.87
CA MET A 108 17.81 6.86 -23.07
C MET A 108 18.11 5.39 -22.83
N LEU A 109 17.31 4.49 -23.43
CA LEU A 109 17.62 3.06 -23.52
C LEU A 109 18.51 2.84 -24.75
N LYS A 110 19.81 2.61 -24.54
CA LYS A 110 20.73 2.16 -25.60
C LYS A 110 20.79 0.63 -25.62
N ASP A 111 20.61 0.05 -26.79
CA ASP A 111 21.03 -1.34 -27.08
C ASP A 111 22.54 -1.51 -26.88
#